data_AF-A0A8G1W358-F1
#
_entry.id   AF-A0A8G1W358-F1
#
_cell.length_a   1.000
_cell.length_b   1.000
_cell.length_c   1.000
_cell.angle_alpha   90.00
_cell.angle_beta   90.00
_cell.angle_gamma   90.00
#
_symmetry.space_group_name_H-M   'P 1'
#
loop_
_entity.id
_entity.type
_entity.pdbx_description
1 polymer ?
#
loop_
_entity_poly.entity_id
_entity_poly.type
_entity_poly.pdbx_seq_one_letter_code
_entity_poly.pdbx_strand_id
1 'polypeptide(L)'
;MVVGGQQVCIVSSPKHISELYKDTVSFNRDLMSKELYHRAGISRRVVDRIFDVDPKASYNVNSARWMHSTDTMMALYRQHLSPGKSLDDLVADGIAPCTLKALAPRAIPAPASVRAVSLHSVCVEIFVKGIAEAYYESVLWEIEPNVVRWYMVWERVNWKFIFGLPAFLGRDMQTARRHLVGTFAKYFILPQEQREQGNWWVQAVEGVLRQDKLDDHEIGCMFMLQTWA
;
A
#
# COMPACT_ATOMS: atom_id res chain seq x y z
N MET A 1 -8.76 -27.76 -9.88
CA MET A 1 -7.35 -28.18 -10.06
C MET A 1 -6.68 -28.26 -8.69
N VAL A 2 -5.58 -29.00 -8.54
CA VAL A 2 -4.83 -29.04 -7.26
C VAL A 2 -3.55 -28.23 -7.40
N VAL A 3 -3.34 -27.25 -6.52
CA VAL A 3 -2.11 -26.44 -6.45
C VAL A 3 -1.63 -26.46 -5.01
N GLY A 4 -0.37 -26.85 -4.77
CA GLY A 4 0.21 -26.89 -3.42
C GLY A 4 -0.57 -27.76 -2.43
N GLY A 5 -1.23 -28.84 -2.91
CA GLY A 5 -2.07 -29.71 -2.08
C GLY A 5 -3.47 -29.17 -1.78
N GLN A 6 -3.83 -27.98 -2.28
CA GLN A 6 -5.15 -27.39 -2.10
C GLN A 6 -6.00 -27.50 -3.38
N GLN A 7 -7.30 -27.76 -3.21
CA GLN A 7 -8.26 -27.71 -4.32
C GLN A 7 -8.57 -26.25 -4.67
N VAL A 8 -8.34 -25.89 -5.93
CA VAL A 8 -8.58 -24.56 -6.48
C VAL A 8 -9.61 -24.68 -7.61
N CYS A 9 -10.70 -23.93 -7.49
CA CYS A 9 -11.71 -23.76 -8.55
C CYS A 9 -11.49 -22.41 -9.26
N ILE A 10 -11.35 -22.43 -10.59
CA ILE A 10 -11.28 -21.20 -11.38
C ILE A 10 -12.67 -20.92 -11.96
N VAL A 11 -13.20 -19.74 -11.64
CA VAL A 11 -14.43 -19.23 -12.23
C VAL A 11 -14.08 -18.18 -13.28
N SER A 12 -14.34 -18.49 -14.54
CA SER A 12 -13.96 -17.65 -15.69
C SER A 12 -15.14 -16.92 -16.35
N SER A 13 -16.38 -17.28 -16.02
CA SER A 13 -17.57 -16.62 -16.56
C SER A 13 -17.78 -15.26 -15.88
N PRO A 14 -17.86 -14.13 -16.62
CA PRO A 14 -18.12 -12.82 -16.04
C PRO A 14 -19.40 -12.75 -15.19
N LYS A 15 -20.43 -13.48 -15.60
CA LYS A 15 -21.69 -13.59 -14.85
C LYS A 15 -21.47 -14.22 -13.47
N HIS A 16 -20.82 -15.38 -13.43
CA HIS A 16 -20.56 -16.08 -12.17
C HIS A 16 -19.58 -15.31 -11.29
N ILE A 17 -18.60 -14.62 -11.88
CA ILE A 17 -17.71 -13.71 -11.13
C ILE A 17 -18.54 -12.61 -10.44
N SER A 18 -19.48 -11.98 -11.16
CA SER A 18 -20.35 -10.93 -10.57
C SER A 18 -21.24 -11.46 -9.43
N GLU A 19 -21.74 -12.69 -9.56
CA GLU A 19 -22.53 -13.36 -8.52
C GLU A 19 -21.67 -13.66 -7.28
N LEU A 20 -20.45 -14.17 -7.46
CA LEU A 20 -19.50 -14.42 -6.37
C LEU A 20 -19.11 -13.16 -5.62
N TYR A 21 -18.93 -12.04 -6.31
CA TYR A 21 -18.62 -10.76 -5.66
C TYR A 21 -19.74 -10.26 -4.73
N LYS A 22 -20.97 -10.72 -4.92
CA LYS A 22 -22.12 -10.38 -4.06
C LYS A 22 -22.24 -11.34 -2.87
N ASP A 23 -21.81 -12.58 -3.01
CA ASP A 23 -21.87 -13.60 -1.97
C ASP A 23 -20.65 -13.53 -1.03
N THR A 24 -20.65 -12.50 -0.18
CA THR A 24 -19.62 -12.29 0.85
C THR A 24 -19.74 -13.25 2.04
N VAL A 25 -20.85 -13.99 2.15
CA VAL A 25 -21.09 -14.97 3.22
C VAL A 25 -20.37 -16.28 2.90
N SER A 26 -20.55 -16.79 1.68
CA SER A 26 -19.89 -18.04 1.26
C SER A 26 -18.44 -17.81 0.84
N PHE A 27 -18.10 -16.62 0.35
CA PHE A 27 -16.75 -16.27 -0.12
C PHE A 27 -16.16 -15.12 0.70
N ASN A 28 -15.57 -15.49 1.85
CA ASN A 28 -14.92 -14.53 2.73
C ASN A 28 -13.55 -14.10 2.14
N ARG A 29 -13.47 -12.85 1.68
CA ARG A 29 -12.25 -12.24 1.13
C ARG A 29 -11.22 -11.88 2.19
N ASP A 30 -11.64 -11.70 3.43
CA ASP A 30 -10.77 -11.28 4.54
C ASP A 30 -9.74 -12.35 4.87
N LEU A 31 -10.03 -13.63 4.61
CA LEU A 31 -9.09 -14.72 4.86
C LEU A 31 -7.75 -14.50 4.15
N MET A 32 -7.78 -14.03 2.91
CA MET A 32 -6.56 -13.72 2.16
C MET A 32 -5.85 -12.50 2.77
N SER A 33 -6.58 -11.42 3.04
CA SER A 33 -6.03 -10.20 3.62
C SER A 33 -5.38 -10.46 4.99
N LYS A 34 -6.05 -11.22 5.86
CA LYS A 34 -5.53 -11.67 7.17
C LYS A 34 -4.21 -12.43 7.02
N GLU A 35 -4.15 -13.36 6.08
CA GLU A 35 -2.94 -14.13 5.83
C GLU A 35 -1.80 -13.25 5.28
N LEU A 36 -2.08 -12.30 4.39
CA LEU A 36 -1.08 -11.36 3.89
C LEU A 36 -0.53 -10.46 5.02
N TYR A 37 -1.40 -9.90 5.87
CA TYR A 37 -0.96 -9.12 7.03
C TYR A 37 -0.13 -9.95 8.01
N HIS A 38 -0.54 -11.19 8.27
CA HIS A 38 0.23 -12.06 9.13
C HIS A 38 1.61 -12.37 8.55
N ARG A 39 1.68 -12.69 7.26
CA ARG A 39 2.95 -12.94 6.56
C ARG A 39 3.83 -11.70 6.50
N ALA A 40 3.25 -10.50 6.43
CA ALA A 40 4.00 -9.25 6.45
C ALA A 40 4.75 -9.02 7.76
N GLY A 41 4.27 -9.61 8.87
CA GLY A 41 4.92 -9.56 10.17
C GLY A 41 3.97 -9.26 11.34
N ILE A 42 2.67 -9.13 11.09
CA ILE A 42 1.68 -8.80 12.13
C ILE A 42 1.26 -10.07 12.87
N SER A 43 1.14 -10.01 14.20
CA SER A 43 0.72 -11.17 14.98
C SER A 43 -0.73 -11.57 14.65
N ARG A 44 -1.07 -12.87 14.69
CA ARG A 44 -2.45 -13.33 14.41
C ARG A 44 -3.48 -12.65 15.32
N ARG A 45 -3.14 -12.44 16.60
CA ARG A 45 -3.99 -11.72 17.55
C ARG A 45 -4.31 -10.29 17.11
N VAL A 46 -3.33 -9.59 16.54
CA VAL A 46 -3.53 -8.21 16.06
C VAL A 46 -4.29 -8.21 14.73
N VAL A 47 -3.96 -9.15 13.83
CA VAL A 47 -4.73 -9.36 12.60
C VAL A 47 -6.20 -9.66 12.91
N ASP A 48 -6.51 -10.53 13.85
CA ASP A 48 -7.91 -10.82 14.18
C ASP A 48 -8.62 -9.58 14.73
N ARG A 49 -7.95 -8.82 15.61
CA ARG A 49 -8.49 -7.58 16.17
C ARG A 49 -8.88 -6.54 15.12
N ILE A 50 -8.05 -6.29 14.11
CA ILE A 50 -8.34 -5.25 13.09
C ILE A 50 -9.44 -5.67 12.09
N PHE A 51 -9.87 -6.93 12.13
CA PHE A 51 -11.01 -7.46 11.37
C PHE A 51 -12.25 -7.70 12.26
N ASP A 52 -12.15 -7.45 13.57
CA ASP A 52 -13.29 -7.48 14.47
C ASP A 52 -13.98 -6.10 14.49
N VAL A 53 -15.30 -6.10 14.46
CA VAL A 53 -16.09 -4.87 14.50
C VAL A 53 -16.20 -4.39 15.95
N ASP A 54 -15.68 -3.21 16.24
CA ASP A 54 -15.89 -2.51 17.52
C ASP A 54 -16.92 -1.37 17.35
N PRO A 55 -18.16 -1.52 17.87
CA PRO A 55 -19.18 -0.47 17.84
C PRO A 55 -18.76 0.83 18.54
N LYS A 56 -17.82 0.75 19.49
CA LYS A 56 -17.35 1.89 20.28
C LYS A 56 -16.18 2.63 19.64
N ALA A 57 -15.66 2.11 18.53
CA ALA A 57 -14.61 2.77 17.78
C ALA A 57 -15.06 4.15 17.30
N SER A 58 -14.18 5.16 17.33
CA SER A 58 -14.57 6.55 16.98
C SER A 58 -15.15 6.67 15.57
N TYR A 59 -14.64 5.88 14.62
CA TYR A 59 -15.12 5.79 13.24
C TYR A 59 -16.46 5.05 13.08
N ASN A 60 -17.00 4.43 14.15
CA ASN A 60 -18.28 3.70 14.16
C ASN A 60 -19.39 4.39 14.97
N VAL A 61 -19.06 5.27 15.93
CA VAL A 61 -20.03 5.85 16.89
C VAL A 61 -21.23 6.54 16.21
N ASN A 62 -21.02 7.13 15.03
CA ASN A 62 -22.07 7.83 14.27
C ASN A 62 -22.33 7.20 12.89
N SER A 63 -21.85 5.98 12.65
CA SER A 63 -22.03 5.30 11.36
C SER A 63 -23.30 4.47 11.36
N ALA A 64 -24.05 4.54 10.25
CA ALA A 64 -25.21 3.66 10.01
C ALA A 64 -24.80 2.19 9.83
N ARG A 65 -23.53 1.93 9.52
CA ARG A 65 -22.96 0.58 9.37
C ARG A 65 -21.60 0.53 10.08
N TRP A 66 -21.47 -0.35 11.06
CA TRP A 66 -20.19 -0.58 11.70
C TRP A 66 -19.24 -1.37 10.81
N MET A 67 -17.99 -0.94 10.79
CA MET A 67 -16.92 -1.55 10.03
C MET A 67 -15.77 -1.90 10.97
N HIS A 68 -15.00 -2.93 10.61
CA HIS A 68 -13.69 -3.14 11.22
C HIS A 68 -12.66 -2.22 10.55
N SER A 69 -11.47 -2.10 11.14
CA SER A 69 -10.47 -1.12 10.70
C SER A 69 -10.06 -1.24 9.25
N THR A 70 -9.88 -2.46 8.74
CA THR A 70 -9.50 -2.66 7.34
C THR A 70 -10.60 -2.25 6.35
N ASP A 71 -11.88 -2.39 6.70
CA ASP A 71 -13.00 -1.88 5.89
C ASP A 71 -13.08 -0.34 5.95
N THR A 72 -12.86 0.22 7.13
CA THR A 72 -12.77 1.68 7.33
C THR A 72 -11.64 2.28 6.48
N MET A 73 -10.46 1.64 6.45
CA MET A 73 -9.35 2.06 5.59
C MET A 73 -9.73 2.07 4.10
N MET A 74 -10.47 1.06 3.64
CA MET A 74 -10.96 1.00 2.27
C MET A 74 -12.02 2.06 1.98
N ALA A 75 -12.89 2.38 2.94
CA ALA A 75 -13.83 3.48 2.81
C ALA A 75 -13.11 4.84 2.71
N LEU A 76 -12.08 5.07 3.54
CA LEU A 76 -11.24 6.26 3.48
C LEU A 76 -10.47 6.36 2.16
N TYR A 77 -9.94 5.25 1.66
CA TYR A 77 -9.25 5.22 0.37
C TYR A 77 -10.18 5.58 -0.79
N ARG A 78 -11.39 5.01 -0.80
CA ARG A 78 -12.43 5.36 -1.79
C ARG A 78 -12.81 6.83 -1.69
N GLN A 79 -12.97 7.37 -0.49
CA GLN A 79 -13.26 8.78 -0.27
C GLN A 79 -12.14 9.67 -0.80
N HIS A 80 -10.88 9.33 -0.51
CA HIS A 80 -9.70 10.06 -0.95
C HIS A 80 -9.62 10.17 -2.48
N LEU A 81 -9.98 9.08 -3.17
CA LEU A 81 -9.90 8.96 -4.64
C LEU A 81 -11.23 9.22 -5.36
N SER A 82 -12.27 9.63 -4.64
CA SER A 82 -13.55 10.01 -5.28
C SER A 82 -13.48 11.44 -5.79
N PRO A 83 -14.29 11.79 -6.82
CA PRO A 83 -14.35 13.16 -7.31
C PRO A 83 -14.62 14.16 -6.19
N GLY A 84 -13.75 15.17 -6.07
CA GLY A 84 -13.82 16.19 -5.03
C GLY A 84 -12.44 16.68 -4.61
N LYS A 85 -12.44 17.63 -3.67
CA LYS A 85 -11.24 18.38 -3.26
C LYS A 85 -10.03 17.49 -2.95
N SER A 86 -10.23 16.37 -2.26
CA SER A 86 -9.13 15.48 -1.89
C SER A 86 -8.40 14.87 -3.08
N LEU A 87 -9.14 14.47 -4.13
CA LEU A 87 -8.53 13.96 -5.35
C LEU A 87 -7.91 15.10 -6.17
N ASP A 88 -8.60 16.25 -6.22
CA ASP A 88 -8.12 17.43 -6.94
C ASP A 88 -6.77 17.91 -6.37
N ASP A 89 -6.66 18.02 -5.04
CA ASP A 89 -5.42 18.38 -4.35
C ASP A 89 -4.32 17.33 -4.61
N LEU A 90 -4.63 16.03 -4.50
CA LEU A 90 -3.66 14.96 -4.75
C LEU A 90 -3.08 15.05 -6.17
N VAL A 91 -3.93 15.32 -7.17
CA VAL A 91 -3.49 15.42 -8.56
C VAL A 91 -2.76 16.73 -8.81
N ALA A 92 -3.32 17.87 -8.40
CA ALA A 92 -2.79 19.20 -8.71
C ALA A 92 -1.49 19.50 -7.95
N ASP A 93 -1.43 19.14 -6.67
CA ASP A 93 -0.32 19.52 -5.79
C ASP A 93 0.68 18.38 -5.56
N GLY A 94 0.24 17.12 -5.70
CA GLY A 94 1.09 15.94 -5.53
C GLY A 94 1.59 15.35 -6.86
N ILE A 95 0.70 14.69 -7.59
CA ILE A 95 1.06 13.83 -8.73
C ILE A 95 1.54 14.64 -9.94
N ALA A 96 0.84 15.71 -10.32
CA ALA A 96 1.17 16.48 -11.51
C ALA A 96 2.56 17.15 -11.41
N PRO A 97 2.93 17.84 -10.30
CA PRO A 97 4.27 18.40 -10.16
C PRO A 97 5.37 17.34 -10.19
N CYS A 98 5.15 16.19 -9.55
CA CYS A 98 6.10 15.08 -9.58
C CYS A 98 6.28 14.49 -10.99
N THR A 99 5.18 14.32 -11.71
CA THR A 99 5.17 13.83 -13.08
C THR A 99 5.88 14.81 -14.01
N LEU A 100 5.55 16.10 -13.90
CA LEU A 100 6.21 17.16 -14.66
C LEU A 100 7.69 17.26 -14.31
N LYS A 101 8.11 17.07 -13.07
CA LYS A 101 9.53 17.05 -12.67
C LYS A 101 10.30 15.88 -13.28
N ALA A 102 9.69 14.69 -13.37
CA ALA A 102 10.28 13.52 -14.00
C ALA A 102 10.36 13.62 -15.53
N LEU A 103 9.46 14.39 -16.15
CA LEU A 103 9.41 14.67 -17.59
C LEU A 103 10.18 15.93 -18.01
N ALA A 104 10.23 16.93 -17.12
CA ALA A 104 11.04 18.13 -17.25
C ALA A 104 12.47 17.64 -17.35
N PRO A 105 13.22 18.12 -18.33
CA PRO A 105 14.23 17.30 -18.95
C PRO A 105 15.32 16.96 -17.93
N ARG A 106 16.00 15.83 -18.13
CA ARG A 106 17.39 15.60 -17.69
C ARG A 106 18.31 16.64 -18.38
N ALA A 107 18.04 17.90 -18.07
CA ALA A 107 18.35 19.15 -18.74
C ALA A 107 19.80 19.53 -18.44
N ILE A 108 20.71 18.88 -19.14
CA ILE A 108 22.02 19.45 -19.43
C ILE A 108 21.97 19.76 -20.94
N PRO A 109 22.39 20.96 -21.38
CA PRO A 109 22.42 21.29 -22.79
C PRO A 109 23.49 20.42 -23.46
N ALA A 110 23.07 19.30 -24.06
CA ALA A 110 23.90 18.60 -25.04
C ALA A 110 23.51 19.14 -26.41
N PRO A 111 24.46 19.60 -27.23
CA PRO A 111 24.15 20.02 -28.59
C PRO A 111 23.66 18.81 -29.40
N ALA A 112 22.51 18.99 -30.05
CA ALA A 112 22.01 18.22 -31.21
C ALA A 112 22.04 16.68 -31.18
N SER A 113 22.02 16.01 -30.01
CA SER A 113 21.96 14.55 -29.95
C SER A 113 20.69 14.07 -29.22
N VAL A 114 19.85 13.36 -29.95
CA VAL A 114 18.69 12.62 -29.41
C VAL A 114 19.21 11.65 -28.35
N ARG A 115 18.82 11.86 -27.09
CA ARG A 115 19.18 10.95 -25.98
C ARG A 115 18.13 9.85 -25.88
N ALA A 116 18.55 8.61 -26.13
CA ALA A 116 17.73 7.45 -25.79
C ALA A 116 17.63 7.32 -24.26
N VAL A 117 16.40 7.23 -23.75
CA VAL A 117 16.10 6.92 -22.35
C VAL A 117 15.23 5.67 -22.28
N SER A 118 15.39 4.86 -21.24
CA SER A 118 14.51 3.72 -21.01
C SER A 118 13.13 4.21 -20.57
N LEU A 119 12.11 3.96 -21.40
CA LEU A 119 10.72 4.27 -21.05
C LEU A 119 10.32 3.62 -19.72
N HIS A 120 10.77 2.38 -19.48
CA HIS A 120 10.51 1.69 -18.21
C HIS A 120 11.08 2.48 -17.02
N SER A 121 12.30 3.00 -17.12
CA SER A 121 12.91 3.80 -16.05
C SER A 121 12.16 5.11 -15.81
N VAL A 122 11.69 5.76 -16.88
CA VAL A 122 10.86 6.98 -16.77
C VAL A 122 9.53 6.67 -16.09
N CYS A 123 8.86 5.57 -16.45
CA CYS A 123 7.61 5.14 -15.81
C CYS A 123 7.82 4.80 -14.33
N VAL A 124 8.91 4.13 -13.95
CA VAL A 124 9.21 3.86 -12.54
C VAL A 124 9.41 5.16 -11.77
N GLU A 125 10.13 6.12 -12.35
CA GLU A 125 10.35 7.44 -11.73
C GLU A 125 9.03 8.22 -11.57
N ILE A 126 8.14 8.20 -12.56
CA ILE A 126 6.84 8.88 -12.48
C ILE A 126 5.90 8.18 -11.49
N PHE A 127 5.67 6.88 -11.67
CA PHE A 127 4.63 6.16 -10.93
C PHE A 127 5.09 5.76 -9.54
N VAL A 128 6.28 5.21 -9.37
CA VAL A 128 6.71 4.73 -8.04
C VAL A 128 7.19 5.91 -7.20
N LYS A 129 8.12 6.72 -7.72
CA LYS A 129 8.65 7.84 -6.96
C LYS A 129 7.63 8.97 -6.83
N GLY A 130 6.98 9.38 -7.93
CA GLY A 130 6.02 10.47 -7.89
C GLY A 130 4.80 10.20 -7.01
N ILE A 131 4.22 9.00 -7.06
CA ILE A 131 3.10 8.64 -6.18
C ILE A 131 3.58 8.54 -4.72
N ALA A 132 4.73 7.89 -4.45
CA ALA A 132 5.24 7.83 -3.09
C ALA A 132 5.55 9.22 -2.50
N GLU A 133 6.08 10.16 -3.29
CA GLU A 133 6.32 11.54 -2.88
C GLU A 133 5.00 12.30 -2.66
N ALA A 134 3.94 12.01 -3.42
CA ALA A 134 2.61 12.60 -3.20
C ALA A 134 1.91 12.09 -1.91
N TYR A 135 2.25 10.89 -1.44
CA TYR A 135 1.65 10.30 -0.23
C TYR A 135 2.49 10.51 1.03
N TYR A 136 3.82 10.40 0.90
CA TYR A 136 4.75 10.35 2.03
C TYR A 136 5.78 11.48 1.99
N GLU A 137 5.71 12.36 0.99
CA GLU A 137 6.56 13.53 0.83
C GLU A 137 8.05 13.19 0.74
N SER A 138 8.89 14.19 1.00
CA SER A 138 10.33 14.07 0.81
C SER A 138 10.99 13.14 1.85
N VAL A 139 10.39 13.05 3.04
CA VAL A 139 10.94 12.33 4.20
C VAL A 139 11.13 10.83 3.95
N LEU A 140 10.32 10.20 3.09
CA LEU A 140 10.50 8.78 2.76
C LEU A 140 11.88 8.51 2.13
N TRP A 141 12.38 9.47 1.34
CA TRP A 141 13.70 9.40 0.68
C TRP A 141 14.84 9.65 1.65
N GLU A 142 14.61 10.42 2.71
CA GLU A 142 15.60 10.66 3.76
C GLU A 142 15.79 9.41 4.63
N ILE A 143 14.69 8.69 4.91
CA ILE A 143 14.71 7.45 5.69
C ILE A 143 15.41 6.31 4.94
N GLU A 144 15.09 6.15 3.65
CA GLU A 144 15.68 5.13 2.79
C GLU A 144 15.83 5.64 1.35
N PRO A 145 17.01 6.17 0.99
CA PRO A 145 17.28 6.69 -0.35
C PRO A 145 17.09 5.66 -1.47
N ASN A 146 17.15 4.36 -1.15
CA ASN A 146 16.95 3.28 -2.12
C ASN A 146 15.53 2.69 -2.10
N VAL A 147 14.53 3.37 -1.51
CA VAL A 147 13.19 2.78 -1.35
C VAL A 147 12.54 2.43 -2.69
N VAL A 148 12.74 3.22 -3.76
CA VAL A 148 12.30 2.85 -5.13
C VAL A 148 12.94 1.54 -5.58
N ARG A 149 14.25 1.35 -5.33
CA ARG A 149 14.95 0.12 -5.71
C ARG A 149 14.38 -1.08 -4.96
N TRP A 150 14.14 -0.95 -3.65
CA TRP A 150 13.53 -2.01 -2.86
C TRP A 150 12.10 -2.32 -3.30
N TYR A 151 11.33 -1.29 -3.66
CA TYR A 151 9.99 -1.43 -4.23
C TYR A 151 10.03 -2.21 -5.54
N MET A 152 10.94 -1.88 -6.46
CA MET A 152 11.08 -2.61 -7.73
C MET A 152 11.57 -4.05 -7.54
N VAL A 153 12.43 -4.32 -6.56
CA VAL A 153 12.77 -5.71 -6.21
C VAL A 153 11.52 -6.43 -5.72
N TRP A 154 10.77 -5.82 -4.80
CA TRP A 154 9.51 -6.36 -4.29
C TRP A 154 8.52 -6.67 -5.41
N GLU A 155 8.27 -5.74 -6.33
CA GLU A 155 7.36 -5.95 -7.47
C GLU A 155 7.71 -7.19 -8.30
N ARG A 156 9.01 -7.44 -8.51
CA ARG A 156 9.48 -8.60 -9.26
C ARG A 156 9.28 -9.93 -8.50
N VAL A 157 9.24 -9.90 -7.17
CA VAL A 157 9.33 -11.10 -6.32
C VAL A 157 8.17 -11.27 -5.33
N ASN A 158 7.19 -10.37 -5.34
CA ASN A 158 6.01 -10.39 -4.45
C ASN A 158 5.17 -11.66 -4.62
N TRP A 159 5.19 -12.31 -5.79
CA TRP A 159 4.54 -13.60 -6.00
C TRP A 159 5.04 -14.64 -5.01
N LYS A 160 6.33 -14.59 -4.61
CA LYS A 160 6.89 -15.50 -3.59
C LYS A 160 6.21 -15.30 -2.24
N PHE A 161 5.81 -14.09 -1.92
CA PHE A 161 5.09 -13.73 -0.70
C PHE A 161 3.63 -14.22 -0.75
N ILE A 162 2.93 -13.97 -1.87
CA ILE A 162 1.54 -14.40 -2.09
C ILE A 162 1.43 -15.93 -1.99
N PHE A 163 2.36 -16.67 -2.59
CA PHE A 163 2.37 -18.13 -2.56
C PHE A 163 3.07 -18.74 -1.33
N GLY A 164 3.56 -17.90 -0.40
CA GLY A 164 4.09 -18.37 0.89
C GLY A 164 5.38 -19.18 0.75
N LEU A 165 6.25 -18.83 -0.19
CA LEU A 165 7.51 -19.53 -0.38
C LEU A 165 8.38 -19.46 0.90
N PRO A 166 9.00 -20.58 1.30
CA PRO A 166 9.92 -20.61 2.42
C PRO A 166 11.05 -19.59 2.28
N ALA A 167 11.51 -19.03 3.40
CA ALA A 167 12.52 -17.96 3.42
C ALA A 167 13.81 -18.31 2.65
N PHE A 168 14.21 -19.59 2.64
CA PHE A 168 15.41 -20.01 1.92
C PHE A 168 15.28 -19.92 0.38
N LEU A 169 14.05 -20.00 -0.17
CA LEU A 169 13.75 -19.83 -1.60
C LEU A 169 13.38 -18.38 -1.98
N GLY A 170 13.14 -17.53 -0.99
CA GLY A 170 12.66 -16.17 -1.17
C GLY A 170 13.54 -15.10 -0.53
N ARG A 171 14.87 -15.31 -0.45
CA ARG A 171 15.77 -14.37 0.24
C ARG A 171 15.72 -12.94 -0.30
N ASP A 172 15.57 -12.79 -1.61
CA ASP A 172 15.38 -11.52 -2.29
C ASP A 172 14.09 -10.82 -1.85
N MET A 173 12.96 -11.55 -1.85
CA MET A 173 11.66 -11.10 -1.36
C MET A 173 11.72 -10.69 0.11
N GLN A 174 12.33 -11.52 0.96
CA GLN A 174 12.47 -11.24 2.39
C GLN A 174 13.34 -10.01 2.65
N THR A 175 14.38 -9.80 1.84
CA THR A 175 15.23 -8.60 1.96
C THR A 175 14.47 -7.35 1.57
N ALA A 176 13.82 -7.34 0.39
CA ALA A 176 13.02 -6.19 -0.05
C ALA A 176 11.91 -5.86 0.96
N ARG A 177 11.18 -6.88 1.44
CA ARG A 177 10.14 -6.72 2.46
C ARG A 177 10.67 -6.06 3.73
N ARG A 178 11.80 -6.53 4.26
CA ARG A 178 12.40 -5.96 5.48
C ARG A 178 12.77 -4.49 5.31
N HIS A 179 13.35 -4.12 4.17
CA HIS A 179 13.66 -2.73 3.88
C HIS A 179 12.39 -1.89 3.80
N LEU A 180 11.39 -2.31 3.02
CA LEU A 180 10.14 -1.55 2.87
C LEU A 180 9.37 -1.40 4.19
N VAL A 181 9.16 -2.50 4.93
CA VAL A 181 8.51 -2.46 6.25
C VAL A 181 9.30 -1.59 7.22
N GLY A 182 10.64 -1.73 7.24
CA GLY A 182 11.50 -0.91 8.08
C GLY A 182 11.44 0.58 7.75
N THR A 183 11.34 0.93 6.46
CA THR A 183 11.16 2.32 6.01
C THR A 183 9.84 2.89 6.51
N PHE A 184 8.72 2.19 6.28
CA PHE A 184 7.41 2.67 6.74
C PHE A 184 7.33 2.71 8.27
N ALA A 185 7.87 1.72 8.98
CA ALA A 185 7.91 1.74 10.44
C ALA A 185 8.66 2.97 10.96
N LYS A 186 9.82 3.29 10.38
CA LYS A 186 10.58 4.51 10.71
C LYS A 186 9.79 5.78 10.38
N TYR A 187 9.04 5.80 9.27
CA TYR A 187 8.19 6.93 8.92
C TYR A 187 7.15 7.19 10.01
N PHE A 188 6.47 6.15 10.52
CA PHE A 188 5.45 6.30 11.57
C PHE A 188 6.00 6.54 12.97
N ILE A 189 7.30 6.31 13.22
CA ILE A 189 7.98 6.75 14.44
C ILE A 189 8.13 8.28 14.47
N LEU A 190 8.25 8.93 13.30
CA LEU A 190 8.43 10.38 13.25
C LEU A 190 7.17 11.12 13.72
N PRO A 191 7.33 12.18 14.53
CA PRO A 191 6.24 13.10 14.85
C PRO A 191 5.58 13.64 13.58
N GLN A 192 4.28 13.91 13.62
CA GLN A 192 3.53 14.37 12.44
C GLN A 192 4.09 15.70 11.88
N GLU A 193 4.67 16.54 12.73
CA GLU A 193 5.28 17.82 12.36
C GLU A 193 6.53 17.62 11.48
N GLN A 194 7.22 16.48 11.62
CA GLN A 194 8.39 16.12 10.82
C GLN A 194 8.02 15.39 9.51
N ARG A 195 6.74 15.10 9.31
CA ARG A 195 6.20 14.46 8.10
C ARG A 195 5.49 15.46 7.17
N GLU A 196 5.83 16.75 7.30
CA GLU A 196 5.43 17.85 6.40
C GLU A 196 3.91 17.98 6.17
N GLN A 197 3.09 17.88 7.23
CA GLN A 197 1.61 17.88 7.17
C GLN A 197 0.97 16.70 6.44
N GLY A 198 1.71 15.85 5.74
CA GLY A 198 1.34 14.51 5.31
C GLY A 198 0.09 14.40 4.41
N ASN A 199 0.03 13.36 3.59
CA ASN A 199 -1.19 13.09 2.84
C ASN A 199 -2.37 12.76 3.79
N TRP A 200 -3.53 13.36 3.52
CA TRP A 200 -4.76 13.19 4.34
C TRP A 200 -5.11 11.71 4.58
N TRP A 201 -5.02 10.87 3.56
CA TRP A 201 -5.37 9.46 3.68
C TRP A 201 -4.39 8.73 4.60
N VAL A 202 -3.09 9.04 4.52
CA VAL A 202 -2.05 8.46 5.39
C VAL A 202 -2.37 8.79 6.85
N GLN A 203 -2.73 10.04 7.15
CA GLN A 203 -3.08 10.47 8.51
C GLN A 203 -4.37 9.82 9.01
N ALA A 204 -5.41 9.77 8.17
CA ALA A 204 -6.69 9.19 8.53
C ALA A 204 -6.55 7.68 8.83
N VAL A 205 -5.81 6.96 7.99
CA VAL A 205 -5.54 5.53 8.20
C VAL A 205 -4.65 5.31 9.43
N GLU A 206 -3.60 6.10 9.62
CA GLU A 206 -2.79 6.02 10.85
C GLU A 206 -3.67 6.18 12.09
N GLY A 207 -4.57 7.18 12.12
CA GLY A 207 -5.48 7.40 13.24
C GLY A 207 -6.34 6.17 13.57
N VAL A 208 -6.90 5.51 12.55
CA VAL A 208 -7.65 4.26 12.71
C VAL A 208 -6.78 3.17 13.34
N LEU A 209 -5.58 2.94 12.81
CA LEU A 209 -4.69 1.88 13.28
C LEU A 209 -4.15 2.14 14.69
N ARG A 210 -3.87 3.40 15.04
CA ARG A 210 -3.46 3.80 16.39
C ARG A 210 -4.57 3.59 17.40
N GLN A 211 -5.82 3.85 17.03
CA GLN A 211 -6.98 3.57 17.88
C GLN A 211 -7.10 2.08 18.20
N ASP A 212 -6.76 1.23 17.23
CA ASP A 212 -6.68 -0.23 17.40
C ASP A 212 -5.39 -0.71 18.08
N LYS A 213 -4.57 0.23 18.56
CA LYS A 213 -3.35 -0.02 19.34
C LYS A 213 -2.30 -0.80 18.55
N LEU A 214 -2.16 -0.52 17.27
CA LEU A 214 -1.04 -1.04 16.48
C LEU A 214 0.22 -0.24 16.80
N ASP A 215 1.34 -0.95 16.89
CA ASP A 215 2.66 -0.33 17.00
C ASP A 215 3.18 0.17 15.64
N ASP A 216 4.29 0.90 15.64
CA ASP A 216 4.87 1.49 14.43
C ASP A 216 5.27 0.44 13.39
N HIS A 217 5.74 -0.73 13.85
CA HIS A 217 6.14 -1.82 12.96
C HIS A 217 4.92 -2.46 12.29
N GLU A 218 3.84 -2.70 13.05
CA GLU A 218 2.59 -3.23 12.54
C GLU A 218 1.93 -2.27 11.55
N ILE A 219 1.92 -0.97 11.84
CA ILE A 219 1.47 0.07 10.90
C ILE A 219 2.35 0.06 9.64
N GLY A 220 3.68 -0.03 9.80
CA GLY A 220 4.61 -0.15 8.69
C GLY A 220 4.37 -1.37 7.79
N CYS A 221 4.04 -2.52 8.38
CA CYS A 221 3.62 -3.71 7.64
C CYS A 221 2.37 -3.45 6.80
N MET A 222 1.37 -2.76 7.36
CA MET A 222 0.12 -2.45 6.66
C MET A 222 0.35 -1.46 5.52
N PHE A 223 1.04 -0.35 5.77
CA PHE A 223 1.32 0.65 4.74
C PHE A 223 2.21 0.14 3.61
N MET A 224 3.15 -0.77 3.90
CA MET A 224 3.91 -1.46 2.85
C MET A 224 2.99 -2.21 1.90
N LEU A 225 2.02 -2.98 2.41
CA LEU A 225 1.08 -3.73 1.58
C LEU A 225 0.08 -2.82 0.86
N GLN A 226 -0.40 -1.76 1.52
CA GLN A 226 -1.35 -0.82 0.92
C GLN A 226 -0.72 0.03 -0.19
N THR A 227 0.55 0.41 -0.05
CA THR A 227 1.28 1.12 -1.13
C THR A 227 1.53 0.22 -2.34
N TRP A 228 1.58 -1.09 -2.13
CA TRP A 228 1.78 -2.08 -3.19
C TRP A 228 0.49 -2.48 -3.92
N ALA A 229 -0.63 -2.53 -3.19
CA ALA A 229 -1.91 -3.04 -3.69
C ALA A 229 -2.62 -2.10 -4.67
#